data_AF-A0A832TR68-F1
#
_entry.id   AF-A0A832TR68-F1
#
_cell.length_a   1.000
_cell.length_b   1.000
_cell.length_c   1.000
_cell.angle_alpha   90.00
_cell.angle_beta   90.00
_cell.angle_gamma   90.00
#
_symmetry.space_group_name_H-M   'P 1'
#
loop_
_entity.id
_entity.type
_entity.pdbx_description
1 polymer ?
#
loop_
_entity_poly.entity_id
_entity_poly.type
_entity_poly.pdbx_seq_one_letter_code
_entity_poly.pdbx_strand_id
1 'polypeptide(L)' 'MKQSLIEEYYLDTEVEIDIGGRTLYKGVVTECSDGVLSLRWGTKEEGYTHIDIDKIAAIWKTLR' A
#
# COMPACT_ATOMS: atom_id res chain seq x y z
N MET A 1 -11.45 0.47 -0.41
CA MET A 1 -10.94 -0.26 -1.60
C MET A 1 -11.29 -1.74 -1.45
N LYS A 2 -11.54 -2.51 -2.53
CA LYS A 2 -11.79 -3.96 -2.36
C LYS A 2 -10.47 -4.72 -2.16
N GLN A 3 -10.39 -5.54 -1.11
CA GLN A 3 -9.20 -6.34 -0.79
C GLN A 3 -8.73 -7.21 -1.97
N SER A 4 -9.65 -7.93 -2.62
CA SER A 4 -9.31 -8.82 -3.75
C SER A 4 -8.60 -8.11 -4.91
N LEU A 5 -8.88 -6.83 -5.13
CA LEU A 5 -8.21 -6.02 -6.15
C LEU A 5 -6.76 -5.70 -5.74
N ILE A 6 -6.52 -5.41 -4.46
CA ILE A 6 -5.16 -5.19 -3.95
C ILE A 6 -4.34 -6.47 -4.07
N GLU A 7 -4.91 -7.59 -3.63
CA GLU A 7 -4.27 -8.91 -3.68
C GLU A 7 -3.89 -9.28 -5.12
N GLU A 8 -4.81 -9.18 -6.06
CA GLU A 8 -4.60 -9.59 -7.46
C GLU A 8 -3.59 -8.71 -8.21
N TYR A 9 -3.63 -7.39 -7.99
CA TYR A 9 -2.90 -6.45 -8.85
C TYR A 9 -1.67 -5.80 -8.22
N TYR A 10 -1.57 -5.78 -6.89
CA TYR A 10 -0.60 -4.95 -6.18
C TYR A 10 0.28 -5.71 -5.19
N LEU A 11 0.00 -6.97 -4.85
CA LEU A 11 0.94 -7.78 -4.07
C LEU A 11 2.34 -7.81 -4.71
N ASP A 12 3.36 -7.78 -3.86
CA ASP A 12 4.78 -7.73 -4.21
C ASP A 12 5.17 -6.59 -5.17
N THR A 13 4.34 -5.55 -5.28
CA THR A 13 4.55 -4.42 -6.17
C THR A 13 4.88 -3.15 -5.40
N GLU A 14 5.80 -2.34 -5.94
CA GLU A 14 6.08 -1.00 -5.43
C GLU A 14 4.96 -0.02 -5.82
N VAL A 15 4.32 0.55 -4.82
CA VAL A 15 3.14 1.41 -4.97
C VAL A 15 3.31 2.72 -4.23
N GLU A 16 2.51 3.70 -4.66
CA GLU A 16 2.17 4.87 -3.87
C GLU A 16 0.69 4.81 -3.51
N ILE A 17 0.39 5.19 -2.26
CA ILE A 17 -0.94 5.13 -1.65
C ILE A 17 -1.32 6.51 -1.12
N ASP A 18 -2.47 7.00 -1.54
CA ASP A 18 -3.14 8.18 -1.00
C ASP A 18 -4.31 7.72 -0.12
N ILE A 19 -4.35 8.18 1.13
CA ILE A 19 -5.44 7.90 2.09
C ILE A 19 -6.42 9.07 2.26
N GLY A 20 -6.33 10.07 1.39
CA GLY A 20 -7.00 11.36 1.55
C GLY A 20 -6.22 12.27 2.49
N GLY A 21 -5.79 13.43 1.99
CA GLY A 21 -5.09 14.44 2.78
C GLY A 21 -3.82 14.94 2.09
N ARG A 22 -2.76 15.17 2.88
CA ARG A 22 -1.45 15.66 2.38
C ARG A 22 -0.35 14.61 2.41
N THR A 23 -0.67 13.38 2.84
CA THR A 23 0.31 12.32 3.06
C THR A 23 0.19 11.25 2.00
N LEU A 24 1.30 10.97 1.33
CA LEU A 24 1.46 9.81 0.45
C LEU A 24 2.35 8.78 1.14
N TYR A 25 1.94 7.52 1.09
CA TYR A 25 2.74 6.39 1.54
C TYR A 25 3.34 5.69 0.33
N LYS A 26 4.61 5.30 0.44
CA LYS A 26 5.34 4.61 -0.61
C LYS A 26 6.03 3.37 -0.07
N GLY A 27 5.93 2.27 -0.79
CA GLY A 27 6.58 1.01 -0.42
C GLY A 27 6.11 -0.16 -1.27
N VAL A 28 6.48 -1.37 -0.85
CA VAL A 28 6.06 -2.62 -1.47
C VAL A 28 4.89 -3.20 -0.67
N VAL A 29 3.80 -3.57 -1.34
CA VAL A 29 2.68 -4.26 -0.69
C VAL A 29 3.12 -5.69 -0.39
N THR A 30 3.20 -6.05 0.89
CA THR A 30 3.63 -7.39 1.31
C THR A 30 2.46 -8.30 1.69
N GLU A 31 1.33 -7.71 2.08
CA GLU A 31 0.15 -8.44 2.52
C GLU A 31 -1.09 -7.53 2.40
N CYS A 32 -2.24 -8.13 2.13
CA CYS A 32 -3.53 -7.52 2.37
C CYS A 32 -4.47 -8.56 2.96
N SER A 33 -4.89 -8.41 4.22
CA SER A 33 -5.78 -9.34 4.92
C SER A 33 -6.64 -8.59 5.91
N ASP A 34 -7.86 -9.10 6.16
CA ASP A 34 -8.81 -8.54 7.12
C ASP A 34 -9.04 -7.03 6.99
N GLY A 35 -9.04 -6.52 5.75
CA GLY A 35 -9.24 -5.09 5.49
C GLY A 35 -8.00 -4.21 5.77
N VAL A 36 -6.83 -4.80 5.99
CA VAL A 36 -5.58 -4.10 6.28
C VAL A 36 -4.55 -4.40 5.19
N LEU A 37 -3.92 -3.36 4.65
CA LEU A 37 -2.78 -3.44 3.73
C LEU A 37 -1.48 -3.20 4.52
N SER A 38 -0.53 -4.12 4.41
CA SER A 38 0.83 -3.97 4.95
C SER A 38 1.78 -3.48 3.85
N LEU A 39 2.37 -2.29 4.08
CA LEU A 39 3.28 -1.62 3.16
C LEU A 39 4.68 -1.60 3.76
N ARG A 40 5.61 -2.32 3.14
CA ARG A 40 7.01 -2.34 3.54
C ARG A 40 7.79 -1.22 2.87
N TRP A 41 8.55 -0.45 3.64
CA TRP A 41 9.37 0.66 3.15
C TRP A 41 10.78 0.60 3.75
N GLY A 42 11.71 1.37 3.18
CA GLY A 42 13.07 1.51 3.72
C GLY A 42 14.13 1.65 2.64
N THR A 43 14.96 2.69 2.76
CA THR A 43 16.21 2.87 2.00
C THR A 43 17.46 2.69 2.86
N LYS A 44 17.31 2.73 4.20
CA LYS A 44 18.39 2.54 5.20
C LYS A 44 18.02 1.58 6.32
N GLU A 45 16.79 1.66 6.83
CA GLU A 45 16.20 0.69 7.76
C GLU A 45 14.84 0.26 7.22
N GLU A 46 14.53 -1.03 7.36
CA GLU A 46 13.27 -1.61 6.94
C GLU A 46 12.16 -1.27 7.95
N GLY A 47 11.01 -0.85 7.45
CA GLY A 47 9.84 -0.53 8.24
C GLY A 47 8.55 -0.98 7.55
N TYR A 48 7.48 -1.05 8.34
CA TYR A 48 6.15 -1.44 7.89
C TYR A 48 5.12 -0.39 8.28
N THR A 49 4.19 -0.12 7.38
CA THR A 49 3.02 0.71 7.64
C THR A 49 1.77 -0.11 7.33
N HIS A 50 0.85 -0.17 8.30
CA HIS A 50 -0.43 -0.87 8.15
C HIS A 50 -1.53 0.15 7.90
N ILE A 51 -2.30 -0.05 6.82
CA ILE A 51 -3.28 0.91 6.32
C ILE A 51 -4.63 0.20 6.20
N ASP A 52 -5.66 0.77 6.80
CA ASP A 52 -7.05 0.37 6.58
C ASP A 52 -7.43 0.63 5.11
N ILE A 53 -7.82 -0.43 4.38
CA ILE A 53 -8.11 -0.33 2.95
C ILE A 53 -9.35 0.53 2.64
N ASP A 54 -10.23 0.76 3.62
CA ASP A 54 -11.38 1.64 3.48
C ASP A 54 -11.00 3.12 3.56
N LYS A 55 -9.78 3.43 4.02
CA LYS A 55 -9.22 4.78 3.99
C LYS A 55 -8.44 5.09 2.72
N ILE A 56 -8.10 4.08 1.92
CA ILE A 56 -7.35 4.27 0.68
C ILE A 56 -8.24 4.98 -0.34
N ALA A 57 -7.87 6.22 -0.67
CA ALA A 57 -8.49 7.03 -1.71
C ALA A 57 -7.97 6.63 -3.10
N ALA A 58 -6.67 6.35 -3.22
CA ALA A 58 -6.05 5.90 -4.46
C ALA A 58 -4.77 5.07 -4.21
N ILE A 59 -4.48 4.17 -5.15
CA ILE A 59 -3.26 3.35 -5.18
C ILE A 59 -2.80 3.18 -6.64
N TRP A 60 -1.51 3.40 -6.91
CA TRP A 60 -0.94 3.20 -8.25
C TRP A 60 0.45 2.60 -8.17
N LYS A 61 0.83 1.88 -9.23
CA LYS A 61 2.18 1.34 -9.40
C LYS A 61 3.12 2.50 -9.68
N THR A 62 4.27 2.54 -9.02
CA THR A 62 5.31 3.49 -9.41
C THR A 62 5.90 3.01 -10.74
N LEU A 63 5.71 3.76 -11.81
CA LEU A 63 6.39 3.49 -13.07
C LEU A 63 7.87 3.85 -12.89
N ARG A 64 8.74 2.85 -12.93
CA ARG A 64 10.18 3.04 -13.10
C ARG A 64 10.54 2.96 -14.57
#